data_AF-A0A3C1RIF0-F1
#
_entry.id   AF-A0A3C1RIF0-F1
#
_cell.length_a   1.000
_cell.length_b   1.000
_cell.length_c   1.000
_cell.angle_alpha   90.00
_cell.angle_beta   90.00
_cell.angle_gamma   90.00
#
_symmetry.space_group_name_H-M   'P 1'
#
loop_
_entity.id
_entity.type
_entity.pdbx_description
1 polymer ?
#
loop_
_entity_poly.entity_id
_entity_poly.type
_entity_poly.pdbx_seq_one_letter_code
_entity_poly.pdbx_strand_id
1 'polypeptide(L)'
;MNIDKTLKDNKSELLAYFRDRASEFLTEIKQKYAETQSDKRARAINECLNDSKSKLRATILQQAEKEQWTHQEKLECLLMITYCNIVVMIESRNSVRPYEYMDFSRRVGELWDPFCKLCFYYPVNDVSLFIPPLFSEVKKKLTDEIVDYINNLNIAPEAKGDLIKYYDKVWSLVTSGEIQLELDLHFISNGQKYVVDFKSGFGSNEKGNTNRLLLVASIYKNLPESYKCLLFVRAEENNSYFNTLKNSGIWEAYCGNEAYQKIRDYSGYDLKSWIQNNMDWSNDFKPETIVYFEERNLLQYLLW
;
A
#
# COMPACT_ATOMS: atom_id res chain seq x y z
N MET A 1 25.59 15.07 -5.60
CA MET A 1 24.87 14.33 -4.56
C MET A 1 25.76 13.28 -3.93
N ASN A 2 26.10 13.53 -2.66
CA ASN A 2 26.76 12.54 -1.81
C ASN A 2 25.72 11.50 -1.36
N ILE A 3 26.10 10.22 -1.38
CA ILE A 3 25.21 9.11 -1.05
C ILE A 3 25.62 8.57 0.32
N ASP A 4 25.11 9.20 1.38
CA ASP A 4 25.36 8.87 2.78
C ASP A 4 24.14 9.18 3.68
N LYS A 5 24.28 9.05 5.00
CA LYS A 5 23.20 9.25 5.98
C LYS A 5 22.60 10.66 5.97
N THR A 6 23.35 11.66 5.52
CA THR A 6 22.90 13.06 5.47
C THR A 6 21.85 13.28 4.39
N LEU A 7 21.66 12.32 3.48
CA LEU A 7 20.65 12.41 2.43
C LEU A 7 19.23 12.60 2.98
N LYS A 8 18.96 12.12 4.21
CA LYS A 8 17.69 12.37 4.90
C LYS A 8 17.36 13.85 5.11
N ASP A 9 18.37 14.72 5.14
CA ASP A 9 18.25 16.16 5.35
C ASP A 9 18.41 16.96 4.04
N ASN A 10 18.81 16.30 2.94
CA ASN A 10 19.14 16.95 1.66
C ASN A 10 17.96 16.99 0.67
N LYS A 11 16.79 17.46 1.13
CA LYS A 11 15.56 17.54 0.32
C LYS A 11 15.77 18.29 -1.01
N SER A 12 16.38 19.47 -0.96
CA SER A 12 16.57 20.33 -2.14
C SER A 12 17.45 19.69 -3.21
N GLU A 13 18.52 18.99 -2.80
CA GLU A 13 19.40 18.29 -3.75
C GLU A 13 18.69 17.09 -4.39
N LEU A 14 17.89 16.34 -3.62
CA LEU A 14 17.09 15.23 -4.14
C LEU A 14 15.99 15.70 -5.11
N LEU A 15 15.30 16.80 -4.81
CA LEU A 15 14.33 17.39 -5.73
C LEU A 15 15.01 17.83 -7.03
N ALA A 16 16.17 18.49 -6.95
CA ALA A 16 16.95 18.86 -8.13
C ALA A 16 17.36 17.63 -8.95
N TYR A 17 17.93 16.61 -8.30
CA TYR A 17 18.31 15.35 -8.92
C TYR A 17 17.15 14.71 -9.70
N PHE A 18 15.97 14.55 -9.07
CA PHE A 18 14.84 13.93 -9.76
C PHE A 18 14.28 14.82 -10.88
N ARG A 19 14.30 16.14 -10.75
CA ARG A 19 13.85 17.08 -11.80
C ARG A 19 14.78 17.08 -13.02
N ASP A 20 16.08 16.97 -12.80
CA ASP A 20 17.05 16.84 -13.88
C ASP A 20 16.82 15.54 -14.65
N ARG A 21 16.67 14.41 -13.92
CA ARG A 21 16.32 13.12 -14.50
C ARG A 21 14.99 13.16 -15.25
N ALA A 22 13.96 13.80 -14.69
CA ALA A 22 12.68 13.96 -15.36
C ALA A 22 12.81 14.73 -16.69
N SER A 23 13.64 15.76 -16.72
CA SER A 23 13.86 16.60 -17.91
C SER A 23 14.56 15.82 -19.03
N GLU A 24 15.56 15.02 -18.68
CA GLU A 24 16.22 14.08 -19.59
C GLU A 24 15.22 13.08 -20.17
N PHE A 25 14.46 12.39 -19.31
CA PHE A 25 13.46 11.41 -19.72
C PHE A 25 12.36 12.00 -20.61
N LEU A 26 11.85 13.19 -20.26
CA LEU A 26 10.82 13.85 -21.05
C LEU A 26 11.31 14.20 -22.45
N THR A 27 12.60 14.50 -22.61
CA THR A 27 13.19 14.77 -23.93
C THR A 27 13.15 13.52 -24.81
N GLU A 28 13.57 12.37 -24.29
CA GLU A 28 13.53 11.08 -24.99
C GLU A 28 12.09 10.62 -25.28
N ILE A 29 11.20 10.74 -24.29
CA ILE A 29 9.79 10.35 -24.38
C ILE A 29 9.06 11.17 -25.46
N LYS A 30 9.34 12.48 -25.56
CA LYS A 30 8.74 13.37 -26.56
C LYS A 30 9.20 13.03 -27.99
N GLN A 31 10.39 12.45 -28.16
CA GLN A 31 10.85 11.94 -29.46
C GLN A 31 10.15 10.62 -29.82
N LYS A 32 9.85 9.78 -28.83
CA LYS A 32 9.24 8.46 -29.03
C LYS A 32 7.72 8.48 -29.22
N TYR A 33 7.02 9.38 -28.54
CA TYR A 33 5.55 9.44 -28.55
C TYR A 33 5.08 10.84 -28.95
N ALA A 34 4.04 10.92 -29.79
CA ALA A 34 3.42 12.18 -30.17
C ALA A 34 2.64 12.83 -29.00
N GLU A 35 2.30 14.11 -29.11
CA GLU A 35 1.53 14.83 -28.09
C GLU A 35 0.14 14.24 -27.84
N THR A 36 -0.50 13.72 -28.89
CA THR A 36 -1.79 13.02 -28.81
C THR A 36 -1.73 11.71 -28.03
N GLN A 37 -0.53 11.20 -27.73
CA GLN A 37 -0.30 9.98 -26.96
C GLN A 37 0.06 10.30 -25.50
N SER A 38 -0.64 11.27 -24.90
CA SER A 38 -0.40 11.75 -23.53
C SER A 38 -0.44 10.63 -22.48
N ASP A 39 -1.29 9.62 -22.65
CA ASP A 39 -1.35 8.44 -21.78
C ASP A 39 -0.05 7.63 -21.78
N LYS A 40 0.53 7.41 -22.97
CA LYS A 40 1.81 6.69 -23.11
C LYS A 40 2.95 7.50 -22.51
N ARG A 41 2.95 8.82 -22.72
CA ARG A 41 3.94 9.73 -22.13
C ARG A 41 3.86 9.72 -20.60
N ALA A 42 2.66 9.83 -20.03
CA ALA A 42 2.40 9.82 -18.59
C ALA A 42 2.83 8.49 -17.94
N ARG A 43 2.56 7.35 -18.60
CA ARG A 43 3.02 6.04 -18.13
C ARG A 43 4.55 5.93 -18.18
N ALA A 44 5.16 6.29 -19.31
CA ALA A 44 6.60 6.17 -19.50
C ALA A 44 7.38 7.04 -18.50
N ILE A 45 6.97 8.29 -18.25
CA ILE A 45 7.70 9.15 -17.31
C ILE A 45 7.61 8.62 -15.86
N ASN A 46 6.46 8.08 -15.46
CA ASN A 46 6.29 7.44 -14.15
C ASN A 46 7.18 6.19 -14.02
N GLU A 47 7.29 5.37 -15.07
CA GLU A 47 8.14 4.18 -15.09
C GLU A 47 9.63 4.58 -14.96
N CYS A 48 10.11 5.53 -15.75
CA CYS A 48 11.50 6.01 -15.72
C CYS A 48 11.90 6.64 -14.36
N LEU A 49 11.00 7.43 -13.76
CA LEU A 49 11.24 8.02 -12.43
C LEU A 49 11.24 6.95 -11.33
N ASN A 50 10.32 5.98 -11.37
CA ASN A 50 10.33 4.87 -10.42
C ASN A 50 11.57 3.99 -10.54
N ASP A 51 12.09 3.78 -11.75
CA ASP A 51 13.35 3.08 -11.98
C ASP A 51 14.53 3.88 -11.41
N SER A 52 14.58 5.21 -11.62
CA SER A 52 15.62 6.07 -11.04
C SER A 52 15.60 6.06 -9.51
N LYS A 53 14.40 6.16 -8.91
CA LYS A 53 14.22 6.00 -7.46
C LYS A 53 14.72 4.63 -6.99
N SER A 54 14.36 3.55 -7.68
CA SER A 54 14.76 2.19 -7.30
C SER A 54 16.27 2.01 -7.34
N LYS A 55 16.95 2.55 -8.37
CA LYS A 55 18.40 2.56 -8.47
C LYS A 55 19.06 3.33 -7.32
N LEU A 56 18.58 4.55 -7.03
CA LEU A 56 19.12 5.35 -5.92
C LEU A 56 18.90 4.67 -4.56
N ARG A 57 17.71 4.07 -4.34
CA ARG A 57 17.43 3.27 -3.13
C ARG A 57 18.40 2.10 -3.00
N ALA A 58 18.67 1.36 -4.08
CA ALA A 58 19.61 0.25 -4.06
C ALA A 58 21.03 0.71 -3.67
N THR A 59 21.50 1.84 -4.23
CA THR A 59 22.80 2.41 -3.87
C THR A 59 22.87 2.82 -2.41
N ILE A 60 21.83 3.48 -1.88
CA ILE A 60 21.77 3.85 -0.46
C ILE A 60 21.76 2.62 0.44
N LEU A 61 21.01 1.57 0.09
CA LEU A 61 20.96 0.35 0.88
C LEU A 61 22.29 -0.38 0.90
N GLN A 62 22.99 -0.44 -0.23
CA GLN A 62 24.34 -1.01 -0.31
C GLN A 62 25.33 -0.22 0.58
N GLN A 63 25.26 1.11 0.57
CA GLN A 63 26.09 1.93 1.45
C GLN A 63 25.73 1.72 2.92
N ALA A 64 24.43 1.65 3.22
CA ALA A 64 23.92 1.42 4.55
C ALA A 64 24.32 0.07 5.14
N GLU A 65 24.44 -0.97 4.30
CA GLU A 65 24.99 -2.26 4.69
C GLU A 65 26.50 -2.17 4.97
N LYS A 66 27.26 -1.52 4.08
CA LYS A 66 28.71 -1.34 4.25
C LYS A 66 29.06 -0.62 5.56
N GLU A 67 28.28 0.39 5.90
CA GLU A 67 28.48 1.23 7.09
C GLU A 67 27.61 0.82 8.29
N GLN A 68 26.88 -0.30 8.19
CA GLN A 68 26.08 -0.86 9.30
C GLN A 68 25.06 0.13 9.89
N TRP A 69 24.31 0.81 9.03
CA TRP A 69 23.27 1.75 9.45
C TRP A 69 22.12 1.02 10.16
N THR A 70 21.52 1.69 11.13
CA THR A 70 20.30 1.27 11.80
C THR A 70 19.10 1.28 10.84
N HIS A 71 18.02 0.58 11.20
CA HIS A 71 16.76 0.65 10.45
C HIS A 71 16.21 2.07 10.37
N GLN A 72 16.30 2.84 11.45
CA GLN A 72 15.84 4.23 11.47
C GLN A 72 16.61 5.11 10.47
N GLU A 73 17.95 5.00 10.44
CA GLU A 73 18.77 5.76 9.50
C GLU A 73 18.45 5.39 8.04
N LYS A 74 18.25 4.09 7.76
CA LYS A 74 17.80 3.63 6.42
C LYS A 74 16.43 4.22 6.09
N LEU A 75 15.48 4.14 7.03
CA LEU A 75 14.11 4.61 6.86
C LEU A 75 14.04 6.09 6.54
N GLU A 76 14.72 6.94 7.31
CA GLU A 76 14.72 8.39 7.12
C GLU A 76 15.24 8.80 5.72
N CYS A 77 16.34 8.19 5.26
CA CYS A 77 16.85 8.42 3.90
C CYS A 77 15.86 7.95 2.82
N LEU A 78 15.23 6.78 3.02
CA LEU A 78 14.28 6.22 2.06
C LEU A 78 12.97 7.00 2.00
N LEU A 79 12.50 7.55 3.12
CA LEU A 79 11.34 8.44 3.17
C LEU A 79 11.62 9.70 2.37
N MET A 80 12.79 10.34 2.57
CA MET A 80 13.16 11.55 1.83
C MET A 80 13.29 11.29 0.32
N ILE A 81 13.99 10.22 -0.08
CA ILE A 81 14.09 9.81 -1.50
C ILE A 81 12.69 9.57 -2.09
N THR A 82 11.84 8.85 -1.37
CA THR A 82 10.51 8.48 -1.87
C THR A 82 9.62 9.70 -2.00
N TYR A 83 9.64 10.61 -1.02
CA TYR A 83 8.91 11.86 -1.04
C TYR A 83 9.34 12.75 -2.21
N CYS A 84 10.64 13.03 -2.37
CA CYS A 84 11.13 13.86 -3.46
C CYS A 84 10.79 13.27 -4.84
N ASN A 85 10.89 11.94 -5.00
CA ASN A 85 10.45 11.28 -6.22
C ASN A 85 8.93 11.43 -6.44
N ILE A 86 8.11 11.32 -5.38
CA ILE A 86 6.66 11.52 -5.47
C ILE A 86 6.33 12.92 -5.99
N VAL A 87 6.94 13.96 -5.41
CA VAL A 87 6.77 15.36 -5.83
C VAL A 87 7.04 15.49 -7.32
N VAL A 88 8.24 15.09 -7.77
CA VAL A 88 8.65 15.24 -9.18
C VAL A 88 7.82 14.37 -10.13
N MET A 89 7.40 13.19 -9.69
CA MET A 89 6.55 12.32 -10.49
C MET A 89 5.16 12.91 -10.70
N ILE A 90 4.58 13.56 -9.68
CA ILE A 90 3.32 14.29 -9.81
C ILE A 90 3.49 15.47 -10.80
N GLU A 91 4.53 16.29 -10.64
CA GLU A 91 4.83 17.40 -11.56
C GLU A 91 4.95 16.92 -13.02
N SER A 92 5.80 15.92 -13.23
CA SER A 92 6.19 15.46 -14.57
C SER A 92 5.04 14.73 -15.28
N ARG A 93 4.21 14.00 -14.53
CA ARG A 93 2.98 13.42 -15.08
C ARG A 93 2.01 14.55 -15.45
N ASN A 94 1.78 15.50 -14.54
CA ASN A 94 0.85 16.60 -14.76
C ASN A 94 1.21 17.42 -15.99
N SER A 95 2.51 17.64 -16.25
CA SER A 95 2.97 18.42 -17.40
C SER A 95 2.73 17.75 -18.77
N VAL A 96 2.53 16.43 -18.82
CA VAL A 96 2.25 15.70 -20.08
C VAL A 96 0.80 15.24 -20.20
N ARG A 97 0.16 14.98 -19.07
CA ARG A 97 -1.26 14.69 -18.94
C ARG A 97 -1.74 15.37 -17.65
N PRO A 98 -2.46 16.50 -17.74
CA PRO A 98 -2.95 17.18 -16.55
C PRO A 98 -3.85 16.29 -15.71
N TYR A 99 -3.80 16.47 -14.40
CA TYR A 99 -4.63 15.73 -13.47
C TYR A 99 -6.06 16.29 -13.42
N GLU A 100 -7.01 15.38 -13.53
CA GLU A 100 -8.40 15.59 -13.10
C GLU A 100 -8.58 15.06 -11.68
N TYR A 101 -9.61 15.54 -10.96
CA TYR A 101 -9.79 15.22 -9.54
C TYR A 101 -9.83 13.71 -9.24
N MET A 102 -10.49 12.91 -10.10
CA MET A 102 -10.57 11.45 -9.92
C MET A 102 -9.21 10.77 -10.10
N ASP A 103 -8.48 11.17 -11.15
CA ASP A 103 -7.16 10.62 -11.44
C ASP A 103 -6.17 11.00 -10.34
N PHE A 104 -6.25 12.23 -9.84
CA PHE A 104 -5.37 12.71 -8.78
C PHE A 104 -5.65 12.05 -7.44
N SER A 105 -6.91 11.99 -7.02
CA SER A 105 -7.31 11.33 -5.76
C SER A 105 -6.87 9.87 -5.72
N ARG A 106 -7.10 9.12 -6.82
CA ARG A 106 -6.60 7.75 -6.95
C ARG A 106 -5.08 7.70 -6.86
N ARG A 107 -4.40 8.57 -7.58
CA ARG A 107 -2.93 8.62 -7.61
C ARG A 107 -2.34 8.89 -6.23
N VAL A 108 -2.89 9.84 -5.49
CA VAL A 108 -2.40 10.12 -4.13
C VAL A 108 -2.55 8.89 -3.23
N GLY A 109 -3.65 8.14 -3.38
CA GLY A 109 -3.84 6.87 -2.69
C GLY A 109 -2.78 5.82 -3.01
N GLU A 110 -2.50 5.62 -4.30
CA GLU A 110 -1.46 4.70 -4.78
C GLU A 110 -0.05 5.04 -4.27
N LEU A 111 0.19 6.31 -3.93
CA LEU A 111 1.49 6.78 -3.43
C LEU A 111 1.61 6.72 -1.92
N TRP A 112 0.49 6.92 -1.21
CA TRP A 112 0.45 6.92 0.24
C TRP A 112 0.71 5.54 0.85
N ASP A 113 0.10 4.50 0.29
CA ASP A 113 0.26 3.11 0.75
C ASP A 113 1.74 2.65 0.80
N PRO A 114 2.49 2.63 -0.33
CA PRO A 114 3.88 2.20 -0.32
C PRO A 114 4.79 3.11 0.52
N PHE A 115 4.40 4.38 0.73
CA PHE A 115 5.12 5.30 1.60
C PHE A 115 4.98 4.88 3.07
N CYS A 116 3.77 4.55 3.52
CA CYS A 116 3.54 4.05 4.89
C CYS A 116 4.24 2.71 5.15
N LYS A 117 4.22 1.81 4.17
CA LYS A 117 4.87 0.48 4.26
C LYS A 117 6.37 0.54 4.52
N LEU A 118 7.06 1.64 4.18
CA LEU A 118 8.48 1.82 4.50
C LEU A 118 8.77 1.61 5.99
N CYS A 119 7.86 2.04 6.88
CA CYS A 119 8.01 1.86 8.32
C CYS A 119 8.04 0.38 8.74
N PHE A 120 7.41 -0.51 7.97
CA PHE A 120 7.39 -1.95 8.24
C PHE A 120 8.51 -2.71 7.52
N TYR A 121 9.07 -2.14 6.45
CA TYR A 121 10.27 -2.67 5.80
C TYR A 121 11.56 -2.35 6.58
N TYR A 122 11.55 -1.24 7.33
CA TYR A 122 12.66 -0.80 8.18
C TYR A 122 12.15 -0.43 9.57
N PRO A 123 11.57 -1.39 10.31
CA PRO A 123 10.96 -1.11 11.60
C PRO A 123 12.02 -0.83 12.66
N VAL A 124 11.70 0.07 13.58
CA VAL A 124 12.48 0.32 14.81
C VAL A 124 12.14 -0.74 15.86
N ASN A 125 10.87 -1.12 15.94
CA ASN A 125 10.40 -2.23 16.78
C ASN A 125 10.72 -3.59 16.16
N ASP A 126 10.61 -4.64 16.97
CA ASP A 126 10.69 -6.03 16.50
C ASP A 126 9.42 -6.42 15.71
N VAL A 127 9.50 -6.23 14.40
CA VAL A 127 8.46 -6.57 13.43
C VAL A 127 9.09 -7.34 12.30
N SER A 128 8.47 -8.44 11.91
CA SER A 128 8.88 -9.24 10.75
C SER A 128 7.73 -9.39 9.76
N LEU A 129 8.07 -9.39 8.48
CA LEU A 129 7.09 -9.62 7.42
C LEU A 129 6.92 -11.12 7.18
N PHE A 130 5.72 -11.52 6.77
CA PHE A 130 5.43 -12.89 6.36
C PHE A 130 4.63 -12.92 5.07
N ILE A 131 4.66 -14.05 4.38
CA ILE A 131 3.84 -14.28 3.18
C ILE A 131 2.56 -14.98 3.65
N PRO A 132 1.36 -14.43 3.37
CA PRO A 132 0.10 -15.08 3.75
C PRO A 132 -0.11 -16.37 2.94
N PRO A 133 -0.91 -17.32 3.45
CA PRO A 133 -1.24 -18.52 2.69
C PRO A 133 -2.09 -18.17 1.46
N LEU A 134 -1.96 -18.99 0.42
CA LEU A 134 -2.84 -18.90 -0.74
C LEU A 134 -4.25 -19.35 -0.37
N PHE A 135 -5.27 -18.78 -1.01
CA PHE A 135 -6.65 -19.24 -0.79
C PHE A 135 -6.83 -20.71 -1.15
N SER A 136 -6.12 -21.20 -2.17
CA SER A 136 -6.13 -22.62 -2.56
C SER A 136 -5.60 -23.53 -1.45
N GLU A 137 -4.56 -23.10 -0.73
CA GLU A 137 -3.97 -23.82 0.40
C GLU A 137 -4.93 -23.83 1.59
N VAL A 138 -5.53 -22.68 1.90
CA VAL A 138 -6.57 -22.55 2.93
C VAL A 138 -7.76 -23.45 2.62
N LYS A 139 -8.27 -23.39 1.38
CA LYS A 139 -9.39 -24.21 0.92
C LYS A 139 -9.06 -25.68 1.10
N LYS A 140 -7.89 -26.13 0.63
CA LYS A 140 -7.46 -27.52 0.76
C LYS A 140 -7.43 -27.94 2.23
N LYS A 141 -6.83 -27.14 3.11
CA LYS A 141 -6.74 -27.44 4.54
C LYS A 141 -8.12 -27.60 5.20
N LEU A 142 -9.05 -26.68 4.90
CA LEU A 142 -10.43 -26.76 5.41
C LEU A 142 -11.20 -27.95 4.83
N THR A 143 -10.96 -28.29 3.56
CA THR A 143 -11.54 -29.49 2.95
C THR A 143 -11.01 -30.75 3.60
N ASP A 144 -9.69 -30.88 3.76
CA ASP A 144 -9.05 -32.03 4.38
C ASP A 144 -9.55 -32.22 5.82
N GLU A 145 -9.63 -31.13 6.61
CA GLU A 145 -10.16 -31.16 7.98
C GLU A 145 -11.60 -31.69 8.07
N ILE A 146 -12.48 -31.25 7.16
CA ILE A 146 -13.89 -31.68 7.14
C ILE A 146 -14.01 -33.12 6.64
N VAL A 147 -13.22 -33.52 5.64
CA VAL A 147 -13.17 -34.91 5.17
C VAL A 147 -12.69 -35.83 6.29
N ASP A 148 -11.66 -35.46 7.02
CA ASP A 148 -11.15 -36.21 8.18
C ASP A 148 -12.21 -36.32 9.29
N TYR A 149 -12.92 -35.23 9.58
CA TYR A 149 -14.05 -35.24 10.52
C TYR A 149 -15.15 -36.23 10.07
N ILE A 150 -15.59 -36.17 8.81
CA ILE A 150 -16.62 -37.07 8.26
C ILE A 150 -16.15 -38.53 8.31
N ASN A 151 -14.88 -38.78 7.99
CA ASN A 151 -14.28 -40.12 8.02
C ASN A 151 -14.27 -40.72 9.42
N ASN A 152 -14.16 -39.90 10.46
CA ASN A 152 -14.21 -40.32 11.87
C ASN A 152 -15.62 -40.51 12.43
N LEU A 153 -16.68 -40.13 11.70
CA LEU A 153 -18.05 -40.37 12.13
C LEU A 153 -18.39 -41.87 12.13
N ASN A 154 -19.14 -42.33 13.14
CA ASN A 154 -19.62 -43.70 13.22
C ASN A 154 -20.92 -43.90 12.40
N ILE A 155 -20.81 -43.75 11.08
CA ILE A 155 -21.92 -43.90 10.12
C ILE A 155 -21.51 -44.81 8.95
N ALA A 156 -22.50 -45.28 8.18
CA ALA A 156 -22.27 -46.13 7.02
C ALA A 156 -21.33 -45.49 5.99
N PRO A 157 -20.42 -46.25 5.34
CA PRO A 157 -19.49 -45.72 4.34
C PRO A 157 -20.14 -44.95 3.20
N GLU A 158 -21.31 -45.39 2.74
CA GLU A 158 -22.08 -44.75 1.68
C GLU A 158 -22.54 -43.34 2.11
N ALA A 159 -22.99 -43.20 3.36
CA ALA A 159 -23.40 -41.91 3.92
C ALA A 159 -22.22 -40.94 4.05
N LYS A 160 -21.01 -41.44 4.36
CA LYS A 160 -19.79 -40.61 4.35
C LYS A 160 -19.49 -40.07 2.95
N GLY A 161 -19.57 -40.94 1.95
CA GLY A 161 -19.37 -40.56 0.55
C GLY A 161 -20.35 -39.49 0.08
N ASP A 162 -21.62 -39.63 0.45
CA ASP A 162 -22.65 -38.62 0.13
C ASP A 162 -22.37 -37.27 0.82
N LEU A 163 -21.99 -37.28 2.11
CA LEU A 163 -21.66 -36.04 2.84
C LEU A 163 -20.51 -35.27 2.19
N ILE A 164 -19.42 -35.96 1.84
CA ILE A 164 -18.27 -35.35 1.14
C ILE A 164 -18.72 -34.76 -0.20
N LYS A 165 -19.53 -35.51 -0.97
CA LYS A 165 -20.05 -35.04 -2.26
C LYS A 165 -20.95 -33.81 -2.14
N TYR A 166 -21.78 -33.72 -1.11
CA TYR A 166 -22.61 -32.54 -0.86
C TYR A 166 -21.76 -31.33 -0.45
N TYR A 167 -20.73 -31.54 0.36
CA TYR A 167 -19.79 -30.50 0.75
C TYR A 167 -19.00 -29.96 -0.45
N ASP A 168 -18.50 -30.82 -1.34
CA ASP A 168 -17.81 -30.42 -2.57
C ASP A 168 -18.73 -29.62 -3.50
N LYS A 169 -20.02 -29.98 -3.57
CA LYS A 169 -21.02 -29.18 -4.31
C LYS A 169 -21.13 -27.77 -3.73
N VAL A 170 -21.22 -27.61 -2.41
CA VAL A 170 -21.24 -26.27 -1.78
C VAL A 170 -19.97 -25.48 -2.14
N TRP A 171 -18.79 -26.09 -2.06
CA TRP A 171 -17.55 -25.42 -2.45
C TRP A 171 -17.50 -25.01 -3.92
N SER A 172 -18.04 -25.82 -4.82
CA SER A 172 -18.11 -25.50 -6.24
C SER A 172 -18.92 -24.22 -6.52
N LEU A 173 -19.92 -23.92 -5.69
CA LEU A 173 -20.71 -22.68 -5.77
C LEU A 173 -19.96 -21.47 -5.20
N VAL A 174 -19.23 -21.67 -4.09
CA VAL A 174 -18.47 -20.61 -3.40
C VAL A 174 -17.21 -20.19 -4.17
N THR A 175 -16.57 -21.10 -4.91
CA THR A 175 -15.33 -20.81 -5.67
C THR A 175 -15.54 -20.38 -7.11
N SER A 176 -16.71 -19.84 -7.46
CA SER A 176 -16.97 -19.29 -8.79
C SER A 176 -16.19 -17.99 -9.09
N GLY A 177 -15.47 -17.44 -8.11
CA GLY A 177 -14.51 -16.34 -8.28
C GLY A 177 -13.16 -16.62 -7.61
N GLU A 178 -12.10 -16.00 -8.13
CA GLU A 178 -10.77 -16.02 -7.52
C GLU A 178 -10.74 -15.14 -6.27
N ILE A 179 -10.51 -15.74 -5.10
CA ILE A 179 -10.34 -15.02 -3.84
C ILE A 179 -8.85 -14.83 -3.59
N GLN A 180 -8.40 -13.58 -3.54
CA GLN A 180 -7.05 -13.23 -3.13
C GLN A 180 -7.04 -12.89 -1.63
N LEU A 181 -6.33 -13.71 -0.84
CA LEU A 181 -6.15 -13.46 0.59
C LEU A 181 -5.04 -12.44 0.86
N GLU A 182 -4.05 -12.35 -0.01
CA GLU A 182 -2.98 -11.37 0.10
C GLU A 182 -3.56 -9.95 0.10
N LEU A 183 -3.38 -9.26 1.22
CA LEU A 183 -3.64 -7.85 1.40
C LEU A 183 -2.38 -7.02 1.16
N ASP A 184 -2.45 -5.74 1.48
CA ASP A 184 -1.38 -4.79 1.24
C ASP A 184 -0.13 -5.09 2.07
N LEU A 185 -0.28 -5.47 3.34
CA LEU A 185 0.85 -5.72 4.25
C LEU A 185 0.53 -6.85 5.23
N HIS A 186 1.54 -7.68 5.52
CA HIS A 186 1.44 -8.82 6.43
C HIS A 186 2.65 -8.82 7.35
N PHE A 187 2.43 -8.73 8.66
CA PHE A 187 3.51 -8.66 9.62
C PHE A 187 3.20 -9.39 10.93
N ILE A 188 4.26 -9.78 11.64
CA ILE A 188 4.21 -10.35 12.98
C ILE A 188 4.76 -9.30 13.93
N SER A 189 4.03 -9.04 15.01
CA SER A 189 4.49 -8.22 16.12
C SER A 189 4.09 -8.89 17.43
N ASN A 190 5.04 -9.06 18.35
CA ASN A 190 4.84 -9.75 19.63
C ASN A 190 4.19 -11.14 19.47
N GLY A 191 4.58 -11.91 18.44
CA GLY A 191 4.04 -13.25 18.15
C GLY A 191 2.64 -13.28 17.53
N GLN A 192 1.97 -12.13 17.39
CA GLN A 192 0.66 -12.00 16.77
C GLN A 192 0.79 -11.69 15.28
N LYS A 193 0.05 -12.43 14.43
CA LYS A 193 -0.02 -12.17 12.98
C LYS A 193 -1.06 -11.08 12.67
N TYR A 194 -0.65 -10.11 11.87
CA TYR A 194 -1.49 -9.01 11.39
C TYR A 194 -1.54 -9.01 9.87
N VAL A 195 -2.73 -8.80 9.33
CA VAL A 195 -2.97 -8.62 7.89
C VAL A 195 -3.63 -7.26 7.71
N VAL A 196 -3.10 -6.45 6.80
CA VAL A 196 -3.44 -5.03 6.70
C VAL A 196 -3.86 -4.69 5.28
N ASP A 197 -4.99 -4.02 5.14
CA ASP A 197 -5.44 -3.38 3.90
C ASP A 197 -5.32 -1.86 4.08
N PHE A 198 -4.73 -1.18 3.10
CA PHE A 198 -4.55 0.25 3.07
C PHE A 198 -5.60 0.88 2.14
N LYS A 199 -6.21 1.99 2.60
CA LYS A 199 -7.16 2.76 1.79
C LYS A 199 -6.85 4.24 1.86
N SER A 200 -6.93 4.91 0.72
CA SER A 200 -6.80 6.37 0.69
C SER A 200 -8.02 7.08 1.27
N GLY A 201 -9.19 6.44 1.21
CA GLY A 201 -10.48 6.90 1.68
C GLY A 201 -11.59 6.04 1.09
N PHE A 202 -12.84 6.26 1.52
CA PHE A 202 -14.01 5.57 0.98
C PHE A 202 -14.86 6.51 0.12
N GLY A 203 -15.01 6.17 -1.16
CA GLY A 203 -15.88 6.87 -2.10
C GLY A 203 -17.34 6.41 -2.03
N SER A 204 -18.22 7.07 -2.80
CA SER A 204 -19.66 6.75 -2.89
C SER A 204 -19.97 5.40 -3.55
N ASN A 205 -18.99 4.76 -4.20
CA ASN A 205 -19.16 3.50 -4.92
C ASN A 205 -18.17 2.41 -4.44
N GLU A 206 -18.23 2.05 -3.16
CA GLU A 206 -17.30 1.10 -2.52
C GLU A 206 -17.97 -0.24 -2.15
N LYS A 207 -19.22 -0.50 -2.55
CA LYS A 207 -19.98 -1.70 -2.14
C LYS A 207 -19.25 -3.00 -2.46
N GLY A 208 -18.74 -3.15 -3.68
CA GLY A 208 -18.04 -4.37 -4.11
C GLY A 208 -16.75 -4.61 -3.32
N ASN A 209 -15.94 -3.57 -3.15
CA ASN A 209 -14.70 -3.64 -2.38
C ASN A 209 -14.97 -3.88 -0.88
N THR A 210 -16.02 -3.28 -0.31
CA THR A 210 -16.47 -3.52 1.07
C THR A 210 -16.83 -4.99 1.30
N ASN A 211 -17.62 -5.58 0.39
CA ASN A 211 -17.99 -7.00 0.47
C ASN A 211 -16.76 -7.91 0.35
N ARG A 212 -15.81 -7.58 -0.54
CA ARG A 212 -14.54 -8.30 -0.66
C ARG A 212 -13.76 -8.26 0.65
N LEU A 213 -13.62 -7.09 1.27
CA LEU A 213 -12.91 -6.92 2.55
C LEU A 213 -13.56 -7.70 3.70
N LEU A 214 -14.89 -7.71 3.77
CA LEU A 214 -15.62 -8.51 4.75
C LEU A 214 -15.37 -10.02 4.54
N LEU A 215 -15.40 -10.49 3.29
CA LEU A 215 -15.13 -11.89 2.96
C LEU A 215 -13.72 -12.30 3.36
N VAL A 216 -12.70 -11.52 2.97
CA VAL A 216 -11.30 -11.83 3.26
C VAL A 216 -11.04 -11.87 4.77
N ALA A 217 -11.49 -10.87 5.53
CA ALA A 217 -11.33 -10.88 6.99
C ALA A 217 -12.11 -12.02 7.66
N SER A 218 -13.27 -12.40 7.13
CA SER A 218 -14.02 -13.55 7.63
C SER A 218 -13.25 -14.86 7.43
N ILE A 219 -12.55 -15.02 6.30
CA ILE A 219 -11.69 -16.18 6.07
C ILE A 219 -10.56 -16.19 7.10
N TYR A 220 -9.82 -15.09 7.26
CA TYR A 220 -8.72 -14.99 8.22
C TYR A 220 -9.14 -15.30 9.65
N LYS A 221 -10.32 -14.84 10.08
CA LYS A 221 -10.86 -15.11 11.42
C LYS A 221 -11.18 -16.59 11.67
N ASN A 222 -11.46 -17.35 10.61
CA ASN A 222 -11.76 -18.78 10.70
C ASN A 222 -10.53 -19.67 10.44
N LEU A 223 -9.35 -19.10 10.19
CA LEU A 223 -8.14 -19.90 10.09
C LEU A 223 -7.69 -20.38 11.48
N PRO A 224 -7.02 -21.55 11.56
CA PRO A 224 -6.52 -22.07 12.83
C PRO A 224 -5.52 -21.15 13.53
N GLU A 225 -4.81 -20.33 12.76
CA GLU A 225 -3.90 -19.33 13.30
C GLU A 225 -4.68 -18.07 13.66
N SER A 226 -4.36 -17.46 14.80
CA SER A 226 -5.01 -16.20 15.20
C SER A 226 -4.47 -15.05 14.35
N TYR A 227 -5.23 -14.62 13.35
CA TYR A 227 -4.94 -13.42 12.56
C TYR A 227 -5.75 -12.23 13.07
N LYS A 228 -5.12 -11.05 13.10
CA LYS A 228 -5.79 -9.77 13.29
C LYS A 228 -5.83 -8.99 11.99
N CYS A 229 -7.03 -8.57 11.59
CA CYS A 229 -7.23 -7.79 10.37
C CYS A 229 -7.26 -6.30 10.71
N LEU A 230 -6.33 -5.52 10.14
CA LEU A 230 -6.22 -4.08 10.34
C LEU A 230 -6.57 -3.32 9.07
N LEU A 231 -7.39 -2.27 9.17
CA LEU A 231 -7.68 -1.40 8.05
C LEU A 231 -7.11 0.00 8.34
N PHE A 232 -6.14 0.43 7.54
CA PHE A 232 -5.55 1.77 7.66
C PHE A 232 -6.04 2.68 6.57
N VAL A 233 -6.70 3.77 6.98
CA VAL A 233 -7.32 4.72 6.06
C VAL A 233 -6.68 6.09 6.19
N ARG A 234 -6.25 6.68 5.08
CA ARG A 234 -5.64 8.01 5.10
C ARG A 234 -6.65 9.13 5.42
N ALA A 235 -7.80 9.14 4.74
CA ALA A 235 -8.79 10.19 4.90
C ALA A 235 -9.34 10.23 6.34
N GLU A 236 -9.48 11.45 6.90
CA GLU A 236 -10.08 11.66 8.22
C GLU A 236 -11.59 11.42 8.19
N GLU A 237 -12.28 12.04 7.23
CA GLU A 237 -13.71 11.84 7.01
C GLU A 237 -13.98 10.55 6.22
N ASN A 238 -14.89 9.72 6.73
CA ASN A 238 -15.23 8.44 6.15
C ASN A 238 -16.75 8.22 6.11
N ASN A 239 -17.19 7.32 5.24
CA ASN A 239 -18.61 7.11 4.95
C ASN A 239 -19.17 5.82 5.58
N SER A 240 -20.41 5.47 5.22
CA SER A 240 -21.11 4.29 5.74
C SER A 240 -20.39 2.96 5.47
N TYR A 241 -19.59 2.85 4.41
CA TYR A 241 -18.83 1.65 4.10
C TYR A 241 -17.70 1.41 5.10
N PHE A 242 -16.95 2.47 5.44
CA PHE A 242 -15.94 2.40 6.50
C PHE A 242 -16.56 2.00 7.83
N ASN A 243 -17.68 2.63 8.21
CA ASN A 243 -18.38 2.32 9.46
C ASN A 243 -18.89 0.87 9.48
N THR A 244 -19.30 0.32 8.34
CA THR A 244 -19.68 -1.09 8.23
C THR A 244 -18.49 -2.00 8.53
N LEU A 245 -17.31 -1.71 7.97
CA LEU A 245 -16.10 -2.48 8.24
C LEU A 245 -15.66 -2.34 9.70
N LYS A 246 -15.64 -1.12 10.24
CA LYS A 246 -15.27 -0.85 11.65
C LYS A 246 -16.20 -1.55 12.64
N ASN A 247 -17.51 -1.54 12.38
CA ASN A 247 -18.51 -2.13 13.27
C ASN A 247 -18.74 -3.63 13.04
N SER A 248 -18.07 -4.24 12.05
CA SER A 248 -18.21 -5.66 11.73
C SER A 248 -17.68 -6.62 12.80
N GLY A 249 -16.80 -6.13 13.70
CA GLY A 249 -16.12 -6.97 14.69
C GLY A 249 -15.11 -7.97 14.09
N ILE A 250 -14.75 -7.80 12.82
CA ILE A 250 -13.69 -8.58 12.14
C ILE A 250 -12.51 -7.72 11.67
N TRP A 251 -12.72 -6.41 11.47
CA TRP A 251 -11.66 -5.44 11.19
C TRP A 251 -11.43 -4.50 12.37
N GLU A 252 -10.16 -4.29 12.72
CA GLU A 252 -9.73 -3.13 13.51
C GLU A 252 -9.40 -1.98 12.54
N ALA A 253 -10.33 -1.02 12.39
CA ALA A 253 -10.23 0.03 11.39
C ALA A 253 -9.87 1.41 12.00
N TYR A 254 -8.84 2.03 11.44
CA TYR A 254 -8.26 3.29 11.90
C TYR A 254 -8.13 4.28 10.74
N CYS A 255 -8.44 5.55 10.97
CA CYS A 255 -8.42 6.59 9.95
C CYS A 255 -7.62 7.82 10.35
N GLY A 256 -7.05 8.54 9.37
CA GLY A 256 -6.31 9.78 9.59
C GLY A 256 -5.19 9.60 10.61
N ASN A 257 -5.15 10.46 11.62
CA ASN A 257 -4.16 10.42 12.69
C ASN A 257 -4.16 9.09 13.48
N GLU A 258 -5.30 8.40 13.61
CA GLU A 258 -5.35 7.08 14.26
C GLU A 258 -4.55 6.04 13.48
N ALA A 259 -4.61 6.08 12.15
CA ALA A 259 -3.86 5.17 11.30
C ALA A 259 -2.35 5.38 11.46
N TYR A 260 -1.88 6.64 11.46
CA TYR A 260 -0.48 6.94 11.72
C TYR A 260 -0.02 6.58 13.13
N GLN A 261 -0.88 6.77 14.13
CA GLN A 261 -0.59 6.32 15.48
C GLN A 261 -0.41 4.79 15.52
N LYS A 262 -1.24 4.02 14.82
CA LYS A 262 -1.08 2.56 14.74
C LYS A 262 0.18 2.16 13.97
N ILE A 263 0.53 2.85 12.90
CA ILE A 263 1.81 2.66 12.21
C ILE A 263 2.96 2.84 13.19
N ARG A 264 2.94 3.91 14.02
CA ARG A 264 3.94 4.15 15.06
C ARG A 264 3.95 3.07 16.13
N ASP A 265 2.79 2.67 16.64
CA ASP A 265 2.66 1.65 17.68
C ASP A 265 3.33 0.33 17.25
N TYR A 266 3.11 -0.08 15.99
CA TYR A 266 3.67 -1.32 15.47
C TYR A 266 5.12 -1.18 15.01
N SER A 267 5.42 -0.21 14.13
CA SER A 267 6.76 -0.07 13.53
C SER A 267 7.79 0.58 14.46
N GLY A 268 7.35 1.31 15.49
CA GLY A 268 8.21 2.10 16.36
C GLY A 268 8.61 3.47 15.80
N TYR A 269 8.17 3.82 14.58
CA TYR A 269 8.54 5.08 13.93
C TYR A 269 7.38 6.08 13.82
N ASP A 270 7.62 7.32 14.21
CA ASP A 270 6.61 8.39 14.14
C ASP A 270 6.55 9.02 12.75
N LEU A 271 5.88 8.32 11.83
CA LEU A 271 5.72 8.77 10.44
C LEU A 271 4.97 10.11 10.35
N LYS A 272 4.00 10.37 11.24
CA LYS A 272 3.23 11.62 11.19
C LYS A 272 4.11 12.81 11.51
N SER A 273 4.92 12.72 12.57
CA SER A 273 5.91 13.75 12.90
C SER A 273 6.92 13.95 11.77
N TRP A 274 7.38 12.87 11.12
CA TRP A 274 8.27 12.99 9.96
C TRP A 274 7.61 13.75 8.81
N ILE A 275 6.37 13.41 8.45
CA ILE A 275 5.60 14.10 7.40
C ILE A 275 5.49 15.59 7.71
N GLN A 276 5.07 15.95 8.93
CA GLN A 276 4.87 17.33 9.35
C GLN A 276 6.15 18.18 9.30
N ASN A 277 7.30 17.57 9.57
CA ASN A 277 8.58 18.28 9.63
C ASN A 277 9.28 18.37 8.26
N ASN A 278 8.98 17.47 7.33
CA ASN A 278 9.77 17.32 6.10
C ASN A 278 8.99 17.64 4.82
N MET A 279 7.67 17.45 4.82
CA MET A 279 6.84 17.59 3.63
C MET A 279 6.15 18.95 3.60
N ASP A 280 6.38 19.69 2.54
CA ASP A 280 5.72 20.96 2.28
C ASP A 280 5.30 21.00 0.81
N TRP A 281 4.17 20.35 0.50
CA TRP A 281 3.70 20.24 -0.88
C TRP A 281 3.63 21.58 -1.61
N SER A 282 3.18 22.63 -0.93
CA SER A 282 3.01 23.97 -1.51
C SER A 282 4.34 24.58 -1.96
N ASN A 283 5.41 24.37 -1.20
CA ASN A 283 6.73 24.92 -1.52
C ASN A 283 7.64 23.93 -2.26
N ASP A 284 7.38 22.62 -2.14
CA ASP A 284 8.19 21.59 -2.75
C ASP A 284 7.81 21.34 -4.21
N PHE A 285 6.59 21.66 -4.64
CA PHE A 285 6.22 21.64 -6.07
C PHE A 285 6.77 22.84 -6.85
N LYS A 286 6.91 22.68 -8.17
CA LYS A 286 7.16 23.79 -9.08
C LYS A 286 5.98 24.79 -9.09
N PRO A 287 6.24 26.10 -9.25
CA PRO A 287 5.20 27.13 -9.23
C PRO A 287 4.03 26.86 -10.19
N GLU A 288 4.30 26.41 -11.41
CA GLU A 288 3.26 26.11 -12.39
C GLU A 288 2.35 24.95 -11.99
N THR A 289 2.86 23.98 -11.21
CA THR A 289 2.07 22.85 -10.71
C THR A 289 1.16 23.30 -9.58
N ILE A 290 1.65 24.19 -8.70
CA ILE A 290 0.85 24.77 -7.61
C ILE A 290 -0.32 25.57 -8.17
N VAL A 291 -0.06 26.49 -9.10
CA VAL A 291 -1.12 27.30 -9.72
C VAL A 291 -2.19 26.39 -10.32
N TYR A 292 -1.79 25.35 -11.07
CA TYR A 292 -2.73 24.40 -11.66
C TYR A 292 -3.58 23.65 -10.60
N PHE A 293 -2.98 23.27 -9.47
CA PHE A 293 -3.66 22.55 -8.39
C PHE A 293 -4.57 23.43 -7.54
N GLU A 294 -4.21 24.69 -7.30
CA GLU A 294 -5.05 25.65 -6.59
C GLU A 294 -6.31 25.97 -7.38
N GLU A 295 -6.17 26.28 -8.67
CA GLU A 295 -7.30 26.58 -9.57
C GLU A 295 -8.34 25.45 -9.64
N ARG A 296 -7.90 24.20 -9.45
CA ARG A 296 -8.74 22.99 -9.55
C ARG A 296 -9.06 22.36 -8.19
N ASN A 297 -8.67 23.02 -7.10
CA ASN A 297 -8.85 22.52 -5.74
C ASN A 297 -8.33 21.08 -5.58
N LEU A 298 -7.13 20.79 -6.09
CA LEU A 298 -6.50 19.47 -6.02
C LEU A 298 -5.63 19.31 -4.77
N LEU A 299 -5.15 20.40 -4.16
CA LEU A 299 -4.30 20.36 -2.98
C LEU A 299 -4.95 19.66 -1.78
N GLN A 300 -6.28 19.71 -1.66
CA GLN A 300 -7.04 19.00 -0.60
C GLN A 300 -6.78 17.48 -0.59
N TYR A 301 -6.36 16.89 -1.72
CA TYR A 301 -6.06 15.46 -1.77
C TYR A 301 -4.69 15.12 -1.20
N LEU A 302 -3.79 16.08 -0.97
CA LEU A 302 -2.44 15.88 -0.46
C LEU A 302 -2.30 15.95 1.07
N LEU A 303 -3.43 15.96 1.78
CA LEU A 303 -3.46 15.89 3.25
C LEU A 303 -2.94 14.51 3.71
N TRP A 304 -1.66 14.46 4.06
CA TRP A 304 -0.98 13.29 4.59
C TRP A 304 -0.76 13.50 6.09
#